data_AF-A0A5E6NN32-F1
#
_entry.id   AF-A0A5E6NN32-F1
#
_cell.length_a   1.000
_cell.length_b   1.000
_cell.length_c   1.000
_cell.angle_alpha   90.00
_cell.angle_beta   90.00
_cell.angle_gamma   90.00
#
_symmetry.space_group_name_H-M   'P 1'
#
loop_
_entity.id
_entity.type
_entity.pdbx_description
1 polymer ?
#
loop_
_entity_poly.entity_id
_entity_poly.type
_entity_poly.pdbx_seq_one_letter_code
_entity_poly.pdbx_strand_id
1 'polypeptide(L)'
;MITINKLFILLVTIVSLSTYANLVTNLEGEAKVNNGYLSYITPLALPQGINKLSPNLSINYTQGSGSSPLGLGFKLSGLPSVSRCAKTEKIDGIEHGVY
;
A
#
# COMPACT_ATOMS: atom_id res chain seq x y z
N MET A 1 -24.51 48.74 19.45
CA MET A 1 -24.17 48.05 20.71
C MET A 1 -24.60 46.58 20.58
N ILE A 2 -23.67 45.64 20.41
CA ILE A 2 -23.96 44.21 20.28
C ILE A 2 -24.17 43.64 21.69
N THR A 3 -25.31 43.02 21.95
CA THR A 3 -25.65 42.46 23.27
C THR A 3 -24.93 41.14 23.52
N ILE A 4 -24.65 40.82 24.78
CA ILE A 4 -23.87 39.64 25.22
C ILE A 4 -24.41 38.31 24.67
N ASN A 5 -25.73 38.21 24.48
CA ASN A 5 -26.37 37.02 23.91
C ASN A 5 -26.04 36.83 22.41
N LYS A 6 -25.89 37.93 21.66
CA LYS A 6 -25.45 37.88 20.25
C LYS A 6 -23.98 37.47 20.13
N LEU A 7 -23.14 37.84 21.10
CA LEU A 7 -21.74 37.41 21.15
C LEU A 7 -21.63 35.90 21.44
N PHE A 8 -22.50 35.37 22.30
CA PHE A 8 -22.54 33.94 22.62
C PHE A 8 -23.03 33.09 21.43
N ILE A 9 -24.08 33.55 20.74
CA ILE A 9 -24.56 32.90 19.51
C ILE A 9 -23.49 32.90 18.43
N LEU A 10 -22.79 34.03 18.24
CA LEU A 10 -21.69 34.13 17.29
C LEU A 10 -20.54 33.15 17.63
N LEU A 11 -20.17 33.05 18.90
CA LEU A 11 -19.13 32.13 19.37
C LEU A 11 -19.52 30.66 19.13
N VAL A 12 -20.78 30.28 19.42
CA VAL A 12 -21.27 28.91 19.19
C VAL A 12 -21.30 28.57 17.70
N THR A 13 -21.64 29.53 16.83
CA THR A 13 -21.61 29.31 15.38
C THR A 13 -20.20 29.18 14.82
N ILE A 14 -19.20 29.88 15.37
CA ILE A 14 -17.81 29.79 14.88
C ILE A 14 -17.19 28.44 15.25
N VAL A 15 -17.53 27.89 16.42
CA VAL A 15 -16.97 26.61 16.90
C VAL A 15 -17.46 25.43 16.04
N SER A 16 -18.72 25.43 15.59
CA SER A 16 -19.28 24.35 14.76
C SER A 16 -18.75 24.33 13.32
N LEU A 17 -18.05 25.37 12.85
CA LEU A 17 -17.45 25.43 11.51
C LEU A 17 -16.05 24.79 11.43
N SER A 18 -15.46 24.34 12.54
CA SER A 18 -14.03 23.98 12.59
C SER A 18 -13.68 22.49 12.42
N THR A 19 -14.63 21.61 12.11
CA THR A 19 -14.33 20.19 11.83
C THR A 19 -14.19 19.91 10.33
N TYR A 20 -13.01 20.17 9.78
CA TYR A 20 -12.64 19.65 8.47
C TYR A 20 -11.83 18.36 8.67
N ALA A 21 -12.36 17.23 8.22
CA ALA A 21 -11.59 16.00 8.09
C ALA A 21 -10.61 16.19 6.92
N ASN A 22 -9.30 16.13 7.19
CA ASN A 22 -8.32 16.02 6.13
C ASN A 22 -8.49 14.63 5.50
N LEU A 23 -8.93 14.58 4.25
CA LEU A 23 -8.80 13.38 3.43
C LEU A 23 -7.30 13.08 3.38
N VAL A 24 -6.86 12.08 4.14
CA VAL A 24 -5.60 11.38 3.81
C VAL A 24 -5.81 10.93 2.38
N THR A 25 -5.03 11.55 1.49
CA THR A 25 -5.06 11.37 0.04
C THR A 25 -5.56 9.98 -0.33
N ASN A 26 -6.66 9.93 -1.09
CA ASN A 26 -7.19 8.69 -1.67
C ASN A 26 -5.97 7.95 -2.24
N LEU A 27 -5.65 6.75 -1.74
CA LEU A 27 -4.62 5.97 -2.41
C LEU A 27 -5.23 5.57 -3.76
N GLU A 28 -4.89 6.34 -4.80
CA GLU A 28 -5.34 6.09 -6.15
C GLU A 28 -4.90 4.69 -6.53
N GLY A 29 -5.85 3.79 -6.74
CA GLY A 29 -5.60 2.41 -7.11
C GLY A 29 -6.35 2.03 -8.38
N GLU A 30 -5.74 1.14 -9.15
CA GLU A 30 -6.30 0.66 -10.41
C GLU A 30 -7.12 -0.61 -10.19
N ALA A 31 -8.39 -0.57 -10.56
CA ALA A 31 -9.27 -1.73 -10.57
C ALA A 31 -9.30 -2.37 -11.97
N LYS A 32 -9.14 -3.69 -12.03
CA LYS A 32 -9.25 -4.47 -13.26
C LYS A 32 -10.02 -5.75 -13.04
N VAL A 33 -10.90 -6.09 -13.96
CA VAL A 33 -11.55 -7.41 -13.99
C VAL A 33 -10.89 -8.24 -15.09
N ASN A 34 -10.45 -9.46 -14.76
CA ASN A 34 -9.90 -10.41 -15.72
C ASN A 34 -10.56 -11.77 -15.52
N ASN A 35 -11.18 -12.32 -16.56
CA ASN A 35 -11.87 -13.61 -16.52
C ASN A 35 -12.87 -13.75 -15.36
N GLY A 36 -13.57 -12.66 -14.99
CA GLY A 36 -14.53 -12.63 -13.88
C GLY A 36 -13.93 -12.45 -12.49
N TYR A 37 -12.60 -12.32 -12.38
CA TYR A 37 -11.90 -12.05 -11.13
C TYR A 37 -11.53 -10.57 -11.02
N LEU A 38 -11.89 -9.95 -9.89
CA LEU A 38 -11.48 -8.59 -9.55
C LEU A 38 -10.02 -8.58 -9.09
N SER A 39 -9.26 -7.65 -9.64
CA SER A 39 -7.92 -7.27 -9.18
C SER A 39 -7.90 -5.78 -8.86
N TYR A 40 -7.22 -5.39 -7.79
CA TYR A 40 -7.03 -3.99 -7.40
C TYR A 40 -5.56 -3.76 -7.05
N ILE A 41 -4.95 -2.69 -7.53
CA ILE A 41 -3.55 -2.37 -7.26
C ILE A 41 -3.48 -0.98 -6.66
N THR A 42 -2.86 -0.87 -5.50
CA THR A 42 -2.70 0.39 -4.77
C THR A 42 -1.20 0.67 -4.60
N PRO A 43 -0.60 1.57 -5.40
CA PRO A 43 0.79 1.97 -5.21
C PRO A 43 0.98 2.68 -3.87
N LEU A 44 2.09 2.40 -3.19
CA LEU A 44 2.44 3.07 -1.94
C LEU A 44 3.29 4.30 -2.24
N ALA A 45 2.83 5.47 -1.79
CA ALA A 45 3.61 6.69 -1.84
C ALA A 45 4.75 6.59 -0.80
N LEU A 46 5.97 6.40 -1.28
CA LEU A 46 7.17 6.32 -0.44
C LEU A 46 8.01 7.59 -0.62
N PRO A 47 8.71 8.03 0.44
CA PRO A 47 9.71 9.08 0.31
C PRO A 47 10.83 8.63 -0.62
N GLN A 48 11.44 9.59 -1.32
CA GLN A 48 12.59 9.29 -2.17
C GLN A 48 13.75 8.74 -1.32
N GLY A 49 14.25 7.56 -1.69
CA GLY A 49 15.41 6.98 -1.03
C GLY A 49 16.73 7.66 -1.42
N ILE A 50 17.78 7.36 -0.65
CA ILE A 50 19.13 7.88 -0.90
C ILE A 50 19.54 7.52 -2.34
N ASN A 51 20.17 8.46 -3.06
CA ASN A 51 20.56 8.30 -4.46
C ASN A 51 19.40 7.96 -5.42
N LYS A 52 18.17 8.39 -5.12
CA LYS A 52 16.97 8.08 -5.91
C LYS A 52 16.65 6.58 -5.99
N LEU A 53 17.18 5.78 -5.06
CA LEU A 53 16.88 4.36 -4.94
C LEU A 53 15.74 4.17 -3.95
N SER A 54 14.52 4.06 -4.47
CA SER A 54 13.32 3.71 -3.69
C SER A 54 12.72 2.42 -4.24
N PRO A 55 12.27 1.48 -3.37
CA PRO A 55 11.51 0.33 -3.83
C PRO A 55 10.17 0.79 -4.42
N ASN A 56 9.69 0.11 -5.45
CA ASN A 56 8.35 0.32 -5.97
C ASN A 56 7.40 -0.65 -5.29
N LEU A 57 6.74 -0.23 -4.21
CA LEU A 57 5.85 -1.07 -3.41
C LEU A 57 4.38 -0.81 -3.76
N SER A 58 3.57 -1.88 -3.74
CA SER A 58 2.12 -1.77 -3.92
C SER A 58 1.37 -2.83 -3.09
N ILE A 59 0.18 -2.48 -2.62
CA ILE A 59 -0.78 -3.44 -2.07
C ILE A 59 -1.65 -3.91 -3.23
N ASN A 60 -1.68 -5.22 -3.46
CA ASN A 60 -2.45 -5.81 -4.54
C ASN A 60 -3.53 -6.71 -3.94
N TYR A 61 -4.76 -6.54 -4.40
CA TYR A 61 -5.86 -7.45 -4.14
C TYR A 61 -6.14 -8.31 -5.38
N THR A 62 -6.43 -9.59 -5.17
CA THR A 62 -6.93 -10.49 -6.20
C THR A 62 -8.01 -11.38 -5.60
N GLN A 63 -9.22 -11.29 -6.15
CA GLN A 63 -10.36 -12.11 -5.77
C GLN A 63 -10.02 -13.60 -5.93
N GLY A 64 -10.33 -14.41 -4.92
CA GLY A 64 -10.05 -15.85 -4.93
C GLY A 64 -8.59 -16.23 -4.69
N SER A 65 -7.69 -15.26 -4.44
CA SER A 65 -6.34 -15.58 -3.99
C SER A 65 -6.30 -15.94 -2.50
N GLY A 66 -5.28 -16.71 -2.12
CA GLY A 66 -5.15 -17.26 -0.77
C GLY A 66 -4.84 -16.22 0.32
N SER A 67 -4.66 -16.72 1.54
CA SER A 67 -4.31 -15.91 2.70
C SER A 67 -2.86 -15.42 2.63
N SER A 68 -2.64 -14.25 3.19
CA SER A 68 -1.36 -13.54 3.24
C SER A 68 -1.29 -12.77 4.55
N PRO A 69 -0.11 -12.28 4.99
CA PRO A 69 0.00 -11.43 6.18
C PRO A 69 -0.89 -10.18 6.16
N LEU A 70 -1.30 -9.71 4.97
CA LEU A 70 -2.22 -8.58 4.81
C LEU A 70 -3.70 -8.98 4.79
N GLY A 71 -4.02 -10.27 4.96
CA GLY A 71 -5.37 -10.81 4.89
C GLY A 71 -5.63 -11.64 3.64
N LEU A 72 -6.86 -12.15 3.53
CA LEU A 72 -7.30 -12.96 2.39
C LEU A 72 -7.39 -12.09 1.13
N GLY A 73 -6.80 -12.56 0.04
CA GLY A 73 -6.89 -11.85 -1.23
C GLY A 73 -5.85 -10.73 -1.41
N PHE A 74 -5.20 -10.28 -0.33
CA PHE A 74 -4.27 -9.14 -0.34
C PHE A 74 -2.81 -9.60 -0.32
N LYS A 75 -1.93 -8.90 -1.05
CA LYS A 75 -0.48 -9.13 -0.99
C LYS A 75 0.29 -7.84 -1.10
N LEU A 76 1.45 -7.78 -0.42
CA LEU A 76 2.43 -6.73 -0.63
C LEU A 76 3.34 -7.13 -1.79
N SER A 77 3.43 -6.29 -2.81
CA SER A 77 4.26 -6.50 -3.99
C SER A 77 5.42 -5.51 -4.01
N GLY A 78 6.50 -5.85 -4.74
CA GLY A 78 7.69 -5.00 -4.87
C GLY A 78 8.75 -5.20 -3.79
N LEU A 79 8.56 -6.16 -2.88
CA LEU A 79 9.57 -6.54 -1.91
C LEU A 79 10.77 -7.19 -2.62
N PRO A 80 12.01 -6.84 -2.26
CA PRO A 80 13.17 -7.61 -2.69
C PRO A 80 13.04 -9.04 -2.13
N SER A 81 13.18 -10.02 -3.01
CA SER A 81 13.18 -11.43 -2.63
C SER A 81 14.54 -12.02 -2.93
N VAL A 82 15.13 -12.70 -1.95
CA VAL A 82 16.31 -13.54 -2.13
C VAL A 82 15.83 -14.98 -1.95
N SER A 83 15.83 -15.74 -3.03
CA SER A 83 15.59 -17.18 -3.01
C SER A 83 16.88 -17.95 -3.25
N ARG A 84 16.94 -19.19 -2.78
CA ARG A 84 18.03 -20.10 -3.18
C ARG A 84 17.89 -20.39 -4.67
N CYS A 85 18.95 -20.16 -5.43
CA CYS A 85 19.06 -20.65 -6.80
C CYS A 85 19.25 -22.17 -6.80
N ALA A 86 18.92 -22.81 -7.93
CA ALA A 86 19.33 -24.19 -8.16
C ALA A 86 20.85 -24.29 -8.09
N LYS A 87 21.34 -25.38 -7.51
CA LYS A 87 22.77 -25.64 -7.38
C LYS A 87 23.37 -25.85 -8.78
N THR A 88 24.49 -25.23 -9.08
CA THR A 88 25.19 -25.36 -10.37
C THR A 88 26.64 -25.79 -10.13
N GLU A 89 27.18 -26.68 -10.97
CA GLU A 89 28.56 -27.15 -10.82
C GLU A 89 29.57 -25.99 -10.89
N LYS A 90 29.32 -25.00 -11.76
CA LYS A 90 30.19 -23.82 -11.94
C LYS A 90 30.29 -22.94 -10.70
N ILE A 91 29.20 -22.80 -9.94
CA ILE A 91 29.14 -21.87 -8.78
C ILE A 91 29.37 -22.63 -7.48
N ASP A 92 28.84 -23.85 -7.36
CA ASP A 92 28.77 -24.61 -6.12
C ASP A 92 29.68 -25.84 -6.09
N GLY A 93 30.44 -26.09 -7.17
CA GLY A 93 31.49 -27.12 -7.23
C GLY A 93 30.99 -28.53 -6.95
N ILE A 94 29.82 -28.91 -7.44
CA ILE A 94 29.31 -30.28 -7.20
C ILE A 94 30.01 -31.28 -8.09
N GLU A 95 30.83 -32.13 -7.48
CA GLU A 95 31.22 -33.41 -8.04
C GLU A 95 30.02 -34.36 -7.87
N HIS A 96 29.12 -34.44 -8.86
CA HIS A 96 28.15 -35.53 -8.87
C HIS A 96 28.87 -36.81 -9.32
N GLY A 97 28.93 -37.82 -8.44
CA GLY A 97 29.40 -39.14 -8.80
C GLY A 97 28.55 -39.70 -9.95
N VAL A 98 29.23 -40.09 -11.04
CA VAL A 98 28.63 -40.85 -12.13
C VAL A 98 28.06 -42.15 -11.58
N TYR A 99 26.77 -42.40 -11.85
CA TYR A 99 26.20 -43.74 -11.75
C TYR A 99 26.26 -44.43 -13.13
#